data_AF-A0A3Q2WE69-F1
#
_entry.id   AF-A0A3Q2WE69-F1
#
_cell.length_a   1.000
_cell.length_b   1.000
_cell.length_c   1.000
_cell.angle_alpha   90.00
_cell.angle_beta   90.00
_cell.angle_gamma   90.00
#
_symmetry.space_group_name_H-M   'P 1'
#
loop_
_entity.id
_entity.type
_entity.pdbx_description
1 polymer ?
#
loop_
_entity_poly.entity_id
_entity_poly.type
_entity_poly.pdbx_seq_one_letter_code
_entity_poly.pdbx_strand_id
1 'polypeptide(L)'
;GFLPDLWSRVLTLSWDSHTHQYITERAILNVTLETLRGLKKHHQIRLGRGFWRAVGDVVKSNAAMDFRSSTRSDPVYHFDSEHIESATVMLRRFWTHTVLSVRAKEYQSARHSLGQLFHSLQDFYSHSNWVEMGQRSIYLHLLQPEEPAVPVAKKCSHGGILDSSRFSGAKGGINKDSTSPLFSPHHYLHLKAATLATEATLTVLRDLRDSVGHRNFLLFSVKQVPALVFVMDTTGSMFEEIHAARLRAQSIIQSRANSPGQLGTFVLVPFHDPGVGPVFETDDPGQFMQHMEGLMALGGGDEPEMCLSAIQLALTHSPPLSEIFVFTDASPKDAHLFGVVKALSLEKQSKVTFLLTEDPNYTKESRGRLMRRKRRSREPLSPDRFNLYSSLSSLSGGLTIFTTNSDIHRVSTIVEDNTAA
;
A
#
# COMPACT_ATOMS: atom_id res chain seq x y z
N GLY A 1 1.64 24.73 -5.92
CA GLY A 1 1.65 24.55 -7.38
C GLY A 1 1.23 23.14 -7.72
N PHE A 2 0.27 22.99 -8.63
CA PHE A 2 -0.34 21.73 -9.05
C PHE A 2 0.33 21.32 -10.37
N LEU A 3 0.92 20.13 -10.45
CA LEU A 3 1.51 19.61 -11.71
C LEU A 3 0.77 18.34 -12.11
N PRO A 4 -0.29 18.43 -12.96
CA PRO A 4 -0.92 17.29 -13.59
C PRO A 4 -0.18 16.80 -14.85
N ASP A 5 0.87 17.49 -15.31
CA ASP A 5 1.42 17.26 -16.65
C ASP A 5 2.86 16.75 -16.70
N LEU A 6 3.51 16.48 -15.56
CA LEU A 6 4.97 16.23 -15.56
C LEU A 6 5.35 14.77 -15.89
N TRP A 7 4.58 13.78 -15.45
CA TRP A 7 4.99 12.37 -15.57
C TRP A 7 4.89 11.81 -16.99
N SER A 8 3.95 12.29 -17.80
CA SER A 8 3.80 11.91 -19.21
C SER A 8 4.78 12.66 -20.13
N ARG A 9 5.08 13.93 -19.83
CA ARG A 9 5.95 14.78 -20.67
C ARG A 9 7.44 14.49 -20.51
N VAL A 10 7.88 13.99 -19.36
CA VAL A 10 9.30 13.67 -19.13
C VAL A 10 9.76 12.44 -19.91
N LEU A 11 8.83 11.56 -20.33
CA LEU A 11 9.17 10.33 -21.07
C LEU A 11 8.96 10.43 -22.60
N THR A 12 8.28 11.45 -23.13
CA THR A 12 8.05 11.57 -24.59
C THR A 12 7.99 13.00 -25.10
N LEU A 13 8.83 13.30 -26.11
CA LEU A 13 8.77 14.50 -26.97
C LEU A 13 7.63 14.40 -28.01
N SER A 14 6.39 14.08 -27.63
CA SER A 14 5.23 14.32 -28.50
C SER A 14 3.93 14.43 -27.70
N TRP A 15 3.10 15.40 -28.04
CA TRP A 15 1.89 15.76 -27.30
C TRP A 15 0.69 14.84 -27.54
N ASP A 16 0.78 13.91 -28.52
CA ASP A 16 -0.32 13.04 -28.99
C ASP A 16 0.01 11.53 -28.90
N SER A 17 1.01 11.12 -28.10
CA SER A 17 1.36 9.69 -28.01
C SER A 17 0.38 8.89 -27.13
N HIS A 18 -0.32 7.92 -27.74
CA HIS A 18 -1.16 6.94 -27.06
C HIS A 18 -0.32 5.85 -26.38
N THR A 19 0.55 6.23 -25.45
CA THR A 19 1.37 5.29 -24.70
C THR A 19 0.53 4.48 -23.70
N HIS A 20 1.03 3.32 -23.28
CA HIS A 20 0.42 2.50 -22.25
C HIS A 20 0.19 3.27 -20.95
N GLN A 21 1.16 4.12 -20.58
CA GLN A 21 1.08 4.99 -19.42
C GLN A 21 -0.06 6.00 -19.55
N TYR A 22 -0.19 6.66 -20.72
CA TYR A 22 -1.24 7.64 -20.97
C TYR A 22 -2.63 7.00 -20.94
N ILE A 23 -2.80 5.86 -21.61
CA ILE A 23 -4.07 5.10 -21.62
C ILE A 23 -4.47 4.73 -20.19
N THR A 24 -3.52 4.21 -19.41
CA THR A 24 -3.71 3.81 -18.02
C THR A 24 -4.15 4.99 -17.14
N GLU A 25 -3.41 6.10 -17.18
CA GLU A 25 -3.71 7.30 -16.39
C GLU A 25 -5.10 7.85 -16.69
N ARG A 26 -5.43 8.00 -17.98
CA ARG A 26 -6.72 8.53 -18.43
C ARG A 26 -7.88 7.61 -18.06
N ALA A 27 -7.70 6.30 -18.18
CA ALA A 27 -8.74 5.33 -17.84
C ALA A 27 -9.07 5.35 -16.34
N ILE A 28 -8.06 5.34 -15.46
CA ILE A 28 -8.27 5.41 -14.00
C ILE A 28 -8.96 6.71 -13.61
N LEU A 29 -8.53 7.85 -14.18
CA LEU A 29 -9.17 9.15 -13.97
C LEU A 29 -10.65 9.12 -14.37
N ASN A 30 -10.96 8.62 -15.56
CA ASN A 30 -12.31 8.62 -16.09
C ASN A 30 -13.25 7.78 -15.23
N VAL A 31 -12.89 6.52 -14.94
CA VAL A 31 -13.73 5.62 -14.14
C VAL A 31 -13.86 6.09 -12.69
N THR A 32 -12.82 6.70 -12.12
CA THR A 32 -12.90 7.30 -10.77
C THR A 32 -13.87 8.48 -10.74
N LEU A 33 -13.83 9.37 -11.73
CA LEU A 33 -14.78 10.48 -11.83
C LEU A 33 -16.21 10.00 -12.11
N GLU A 34 -16.38 8.98 -12.96
CA GLU A 34 -17.66 8.30 -13.21
C GLU A 34 -18.25 7.79 -11.89
N THR A 35 -17.44 7.07 -11.10
CA THR A 35 -17.82 6.52 -9.79
C THR A 35 -18.20 7.61 -8.80
N LEU A 36 -17.40 8.69 -8.71
CA LEU A 36 -17.67 9.79 -7.77
C LEU A 36 -18.91 10.62 -8.14
N ARG A 37 -19.19 10.81 -9.44
CA ARG A 37 -20.41 11.45 -9.93
C ARG A 37 -21.65 10.63 -9.61
N GLY A 38 -21.55 9.30 -9.68
CA GLY A 38 -22.63 8.40 -9.27
C GLY A 38 -22.98 8.52 -7.77
N LEU A 39 -21.99 8.86 -6.93
CA LEU A 39 -22.16 8.97 -5.47
C LEU A 39 -22.54 10.37 -4.98
N LYS A 40 -22.18 11.45 -5.69
CA LYS A 40 -22.43 12.85 -5.27
C LYS A 40 -23.30 13.58 -6.29
N LYS A 41 -24.46 14.10 -5.86
CA LYS A 41 -25.25 15.06 -6.64
C LYS A 41 -24.48 16.39 -6.77
N HIS A 42 -23.96 16.65 -7.98
CA HIS A 42 -23.48 17.94 -8.50
C HIS A 42 -22.57 18.77 -7.58
N HIS A 43 -21.27 18.42 -7.50
CA HIS A 43 -20.20 19.37 -7.12
C HIS A 43 -18.94 19.08 -7.95
N GLN A 44 -18.11 20.11 -8.15
CA GLN A 44 -16.86 20.01 -8.88
C GLN A 44 -15.85 19.16 -8.08
N ILE A 45 -15.63 17.91 -8.50
CA ILE A 45 -14.75 16.96 -7.82
C ILE A 45 -13.29 17.24 -8.21
N ARG A 46 -12.50 17.74 -7.26
CA ARG A 46 -11.03 17.83 -7.40
C ARG A 46 -10.38 16.61 -6.78
N LEU A 47 -9.63 15.85 -7.57
CA LEU A 47 -8.85 14.70 -7.09
C LEU A 47 -7.52 15.19 -6.49
N GLY A 48 -7.27 14.77 -5.25
CA GLY A 48 -6.11 15.22 -4.46
C GLY A 48 -4.80 14.48 -4.79
N ARG A 49 -3.72 14.85 -4.10
CA ARG A 49 -2.38 14.24 -4.29
C ARG A 49 -2.36 12.73 -4.06
N GLY A 50 -3.15 12.23 -3.11
CA GLY A 50 -3.24 10.79 -2.82
C GLY A 50 -3.74 9.96 -4.01
N PHE A 51 -4.69 10.50 -4.78
CA PHE A 51 -5.17 9.89 -6.02
C PHE A 51 -4.05 9.82 -7.07
N TRP A 52 -3.41 10.94 -7.36
CA TRP A 52 -2.36 10.99 -8.40
C TRP A 52 -1.13 10.14 -8.07
N ARG A 53 -0.80 9.97 -6.78
CA ARG A 53 0.22 8.99 -6.37
C ARG A 53 -0.21 7.55 -6.66
N ALA A 54 -1.47 7.21 -6.36
CA ALA A 54 -2.01 5.88 -6.64
C ALA A 54 -2.00 5.58 -8.15
N VAL A 55 -2.43 6.55 -8.97
CA VAL A 55 -2.32 6.46 -10.44
C VAL A 55 -0.87 6.25 -10.86
N GLY A 56 0.05 7.02 -10.28
CA GLY A 56 1.48 6.88 -10.53
C GLY A 56 2.03 5.49 -10.22
N ASP A 57 1.55 4.82 -9.17
CA ASP A 57 1.97 3.45 -8.84
C ASP A 57 1.52 2.45 -9.92
N VAL A 58 0.29 2.57 -10.42
CA VAL A 58 -0.23 1.71 -11.49
C VAL A 58 0.53 1.96 -12.80
N VAL A 59 0.74 3.23 -13.15
CA VAL A 59 1.49 3.65 -14.36
C VAL A 59 2.95 3.17 -14.29
N LYS A 60 3.61 3.29 -13.14
CA LYS A 60 4.98 2.78 -12.93
C LYS A 60 5.03 1.26 -13.06
N SER A 61 4.05 0.55 -12.50
CA SER A 61 3.98 -0.91 -12.59
C SER A 61 3.75 -1.38 -14.02
N ASN A 62 2.86 -0.71 -14.75
CA ASN A 62 2.64 -0.91 -16.19
C ASN A 62 3.95 -0.72 -16.96
N ALA A 63 4.58 0.45 -16.85
CA ALA A 63 5.83 0.74 -17.56
C ALA A 63 6.98 -0.22 -17.20
N ALA A 64 7.07 -0.67 -15.94
CA ALA A 64 8.17 -1.52 -15.47
C ALA A 64 8.23 -2.88 -16.18
N MET A 65 7.15 -3.34 -16.81
CA MET A 65 7.09 -4.61 -17.53
C MET A 65 8.09 -4.65 -18.69
N ASP A 66 8.33 -3.51 -19.37
CA ASP A 66 9.29 -3.38 -20.49
C ASP A 66 10.77 -3.28 -20.05
N PHE A 67 11.04 -3.12 -18.74
CA PHE A 67 12.40 -2.86 -18.22
C PHE A 67 12.91 -3.90 -17.24
N ARG A 68 12.03 -4.62 -16.54
CA ARG A 68 12.42 -5.64 -15.56
C ARG A 68 12.99 -6.87 -16.26
N SER A 69 14.16 -7.33 -15.82
CA SER A 69 14.82 -8.52 -16.38
C SER A 69 13.94 -9.77 -16.35
N SER A 70 13.03 -9.88 -15.38
CA SER A 70 12.12 -11.01 -15.22
C SER A 70 10.92 -11.00 -16.18
N THR A 71 10.60 -9.88 -16.82
CA THR A 71 9.38 -9.74 -17.67
C THR A 71 9.68 -9.26 -19.07
N ARG A 72 10.67 -8.35 -19.24
CA ARG A 72 10.99 -7.63 -20.48
C ARG A 72 11.18 -8.52 -21.72
N SER A 73 11.69 -9.73 -21.53
CA SER A 73 12.00 -10.65 -22.63
C SER A 73 11.10 -11.89 -22.63
N ASP A 74 10.08 -11.93 -21.77
CA ASP A 74 9.18 -13.07 -21.67
C ASP A 74 7.92 -12.82 -22.51
N PRO A 75 7.72 -13.59 -23.59
CA PRO A 75 6.66 -13.34 -24.56
C PRO A 75 5.24 -13.47 -23.96
N VAL A 76 5.09 -14.17 -22.83
CA VAL A 76 3.78 -14.38 -22.20
C VAL A 76 3.27 -13.09 -21.58
N TYR A 77 4.14 -12.22 -21.03
CA TYR A 77 3.74 -10.92 -20.47
C TYR A 77 3.41 -9.88 -21.55
N HIS A 78 3.90 -10.10 -22.76
CA HIS A 78 3.85 -9.15 -23.87
C HIS A 78 2.93 -9.60 -25.01
N PHE A 79 2.22 -10.73 -24.87
CA PHE A 79 1.43 -11.34 -25.97
C PHE A 79 2.25 -11.52 -27.27
N ASP A 80 3.53 -11.83 -27.11
CA ASP A 80 4.46 -12.05 -28.22
C ASP A 80 4.52 -13.53 -28.61
N SER A 81 5.11 -13.79 -29.78
CA SER A 81 5.43 -15.13 -30.28
C SER A 81 4.25 -16.12 -30.26
N GLU A 82 3.03 -15.62 -30.45
CA GLU A 82 1.80 -16.42 -30.52
C GLU A 82 1.44 -17.17 -29.24
N HIS A 83 1.96 -16.76 -28.08
CA HIS A 83 1.62 -17.35 -26.78
C HIS A 83 0.28 -16.85 -26.22
N ILE A 84 -0.75 -16.71 -27.06
CA ILE A 84 -2.04 -16.10 -26.70
C ILE A 84 -2.73 -16.85 -25.56
N GLU A 85 -2.72 -18.18 -25.56
CA GLU A 85 -3.35 -18.99 -24.50
C GLU A 85 -2.65 -18.78 -23.15
N SER A 86 -1.32 -18.91 -23.12
CA SER A 86 -0.53 -18.71 -21.89
C SER A 86 -0.65 -17.27 -21.37
N ALA A 87 -0.62 -16.29 -22.27
CA ALA A 87 -0.76 -14.87 -21.94
C ALA A 87 -2.17 -14.57 -21.39
N THR A 88 -3.20 -15.20 -21.95
CA THR A 88 -4.58 -15.10 -21.45
C THR A 88 -4.70 -15.68 -20.03
N VAL A 89 -4.09 -16.85 -19.76
CA VAL A 89 -4.07 -17.44 -18.41
C VAL A 89 -3.35 -16.51 -17.42
N MET A 90 -2.22 -15.94 -17.81
CA MET A 90 -1.49 -14.97 -16.99
C MET A 90 -2.32 -13.71 -16.71
N LEU A 91 -2.97 -13.15 -17.73
CA LEU A 91 -3.82 -11.97 -17.60
C LEU A 91 -4.95 -12.20 -16.58
N ARG A 92 -5.58 -13.38 -16.62
CA ARG A 92 -6.61 -13.80 -15.65
C ARG A 92 -6.06 -14.00 -14.23
N ARG A 93 -4.79 -14.42 -14.09
CA ARG A 93 -4.12 -14.47 -12.78
C ARG A 93 -3.92 -13.08 -12.20
N PHE A 94 -3.45 -12.11 -12.99
CA PHE A 94 -3.34 -10.72 -12.53
C PHE A 94 -4.70 -10.13 -12.14
N TRP A 95 -5.76 -10.44 -12.91
CA TRP A 95 -7.12 -10.04 -12.58
C TRP A 95 -7.54 -10.58 -11.20
N THR A 96 -7.38 -11.89 -11.00
CA THR A 96 -7.74 -12.56 -9.76
C THR A 96 -6.97 -11.97 -8.57
N HIS A 97 -5.65 -11.80 -8.71
CA HIS A 97 -4.81 -11.19 -7.68
C HIS A 97 -5.28 -9.77 -7.36
N THR A 98 -5.53 -8.94 -8.39
CA THR A 98 -6.02 -7.56 -8.20
C THR A 98 -7.31 -7.53 -7.40
N VAL A 99 -8.32 -8.31 -7.80
CA VAL A 99 -9.62 -8.36 -7.10
C VAL A 99 -9.46 -8.81 -5.64
N LEU A 100 -8.67 -9.87 -5.41
CA LEU A 100 -8.43 -10.39 -4.05
C LEU A 100 -7.69 -9.37 -3.17
N SER A 101 -6.63 -8.73 -3.67
CA SER A 101 -5.89 -7.71 -2.92
C SER A 101 -6.74 -6.47 -2.63
N VAL A 102 -7.61 -6.03 -3.55
CA VAL A 102 -8.55 -4.93 -3.25
C VAL A 102 -9.52 -5.32 -2.13
N ARG A 103 -10.06 -6.54 -2.16
CA ARG A 103 -10.96 -7.05 -1.10
C ARG A 103 -10.26 -7.20 0.24
N ALA A 104 -8.98 -7.58 0.23
CA ALA A 104 -8.11 -7.64 1.40
C ALA A 104 -7.62 -6.26 1.87
N LYS A 105 -7.97 -5.17 1.16
CA LYS A 105 -7.48 -3.80 1.40
C LYS A 105 -5.95 -3.64 1.23
N GLU A 106 -5.31 -4.57 0.54
CA GLU A 106 -3.90 -4.52 0.15
C GLU A 106 -3.73 -3.66 -1.12
N TYR A 107 -4.10 -2.38 -1.04
CA TYR A 107 -4.20 -1.54 -2.23
C TYR A 107 -2.88 -1.34 -2.97
N GLN A 108 -1.74 -1.46 -2.29
CA GLN A 108 -0.43 -1.41 -2.94
C GLN A 108 -0.19 -2.61 -3.85
N SER A 109 -0.44 -3.82 -3.34
CA SER A 109 -0.36 -5.08 -4.08
C SER A 109 -1.34 -5.07 -5.26
N ALA A 110 -2.58 -4.62 -5.02
CA ALA A 110 -3.58 -4.45 -6.06
C ALA A 110 -3.13 -3.50 -7.18
N ARG A 111 -2.51 -2.35 -6.84
CA ARG A 111 -2.07 -1.37 -7.85
C ARG A 111 -0.92 -1.91 -8.68
N HIS A 112 -0.02 -2.66 -8.04
CA HIS A 112 1.06 -3.35 -8.73
C HIS A 112 0.50 -4.34 -9.75
N SER A 113 -0.36 -5.27 -9.30
CA SER A 113 -0.95 -6.29 -10.15
C SER A 113 -1.81 -5.71 -11.28
N LEU A 114 -2.59 -4.65 -11.01
CA LEU A 114 -3.39 -3.98 -12.03
C LEU A 114 -2.52 -3.34 -13.12
N GLY A 115 -1.37 -2.77 -12.76
CA GLY A 115 -0.45 -2.20 -13.75
C GLY A 115 0.11 -3.27 -14.70
N GLN A 116 0.44 -4.45 -14.17
CA GLN A 116 0.90 -5.59 -14.98
C GLN A 116 -0.21 -6.10 -15.91
N LEU A 117 -1.44 -6.20 -15.39
CA LEU A 117 -2.62 -6.54 -16.18
C LEU A 117 -2.81 -5.56 -17.35
N PHE A 118 -2.79 -4.26 -17.08
CA PHE A 118 -2.97 -3.26 -18.13
C PHE A 118 -1.88 -3.31 -19.18
N HIS A 119 -0.63 -3.52 -18.77
CA HIS A 119 0.47 -3.64 -19.73
C HIS A 119 0.21 -4.78 -20.71
N SER A 120 -0.01 -5.99 -20.20
CA SER A 120 -0.27 -7.18 -21.04
C SER A 120 -1.55 -7.02 -21.88
N LEU A 121 -2.62 -6.44 -21.31
CA LEU A 121 -3.86 -6.19 -22.04
C LEU A 121 -3.67 -5.20 -23.19
N GLN A 122 -2.90 -4.14 -22.98
CA GLN A 122 -2.61 -3.14 -24.01
C GLN A 122 -1.69 -3.73 -25.10
N ASP A 123 -0.69 -4.52 -24.69
CA ASP A 123 0.20 -5.27 -25.58
C ASP A 123 -0.58 -6.26 -26.48
N PHE A 124 -1.66 -6.88 -26.00
CA PHE A 124 -2.50 -7.72 -26.88
C PHE A 124 -2.99 -6.96 -28.13
N TYR A 125 -3.43 -5.70 -27.99
CA TYR A 125 -3.97 -4.95 -29.13
C TYR A 125 -2.89 -4.39 -30.05
N SER A 126 -1.66 -4.22 -29.58
CA SER A 126 -0.52 -3.79 -30.40
C SER A 126 0.27 -4.96 -31.00
N HIS A 127 0.34 -6.11 -30.32
CA HIS A 127 1.22 -7.22 -30.69
C HIS A 127 0.48 -8.41 -31.32
N SER A 128 -0.81 -8.60 -31.04
CA SER A 128 -1.62 -9.63 -31.73
C SER A 128 -2.07 -9.15 -33.13
N ASN A 129 -2.71 -10.03 -33.90
CA ASN A 129 -3.34 -9.68 -35.17
C ASN A 129 -4.82 -9.32 -35.01
N TRP A 130 -5.32 -9.11 -33.78
CA TRP A 130 -6.74 -8.82 -33.54
C TRP A 130 -7.26 -7.68 -34.41
N VAL A 131 -6.53 -6.56 -34.45
CA VAL A 131 -6.87 -5.37 -35.24
C VAL A 131 -6.72 -5.63 -36.74
N GLU A 132 -5.71 -6.42 -37.12
CA GLU A 132 -5.37 -6.76 -38.51
C GLU A 132 -6.40 -7.69 -39.14
N MET A 133 -7.03 -8.54 -38.32
CA MET A 133 -8.19 -9.36 -38.70
C MET A 133 -9.46 -8.53 -38.90
N GLY A 134 -9.39 -7.20 -38.77
CA GLY A 134 -10.51 -6.28 -38.96
C GLY A 134 -11.47 -6.23 -37.78
N GLN A 135 -11.09 -6.78 -36.62
CA GLN A 135 -11.92 -6.72 -35.41
C GLN A 135 -12.07 -5.28 -34.93
N ARG A 136 -13.30 -4.90 -34.59
CA ARG A 136 -13.65 -3.51 -34.25
C ARG A 136 -14.06 -3.31 -32.80
N SER A 137 -14.18 -4.39 -32.03
CA SER A 137 -14.56 -4.44 -30.62
C SER A 137 -13.45 -5.08 -29.78
N ILE A 138 -13.52 -4.88 -28.47
CA ILE A 138 -12.63 -5.52 -27.51
C ILE A 138 -12.82 -7.04 -27.50
N TYR A 139 -11.75 -7.79 -27.25
CA TYR A 139 -11.79 -9.25 -27.16
C TYR A 139 -12.15 -9.69 -25.74
N LEU A 140 -13.45 -9.84 -25.47
CA LEU A 140 -13.97 -10.15 -24.13
C LEU A 140 -13.43 -11.47 -23.56
N HIS A 141 -13.17 -12.46 -24.41
CA HIS A 141 -12.65 -13.78 -23.99
C HIS A 141 -11.35 -13.69 -23.17
N LEU A 142 -10.54 -12.64 -23.33
CA LEU A 142 -9.30 -12.47 -22.56
C LEU A 142 -9.54 -12.53 -21.04
N LEU A 143 -10.62 -11.91 -20.56
CA LEU A 143 -10.96 -11.86 -19.13
C LEU A 143 -12.27 -12.57 -18.79
N GLN A 144 -13.11 -12.86 -19.78
CA GLN A 144 -14.40 -13.53 -19.61
C GLN A 144 -14.34 -14.90 -20.30
N PRO A 145 -13.96 -15.98 -19.59
CA PRO A 145 -13.76 -17.30 -20.20
C PRO A 145 -15.01 -17.89 -20.87
N GLU A 146 -16.19 -17.44 -20.44
CA GLU A 146 -17.49 -17.86 -20.97
C GLU A 146 -17.78 -17.30 -22.37
N GLU A 147 -17.14 -16.17 -22.73
CA GLU A 147 -17.29 -15.56 -24.04
C GLU A 147 -16.60 -16.43 -25.12
N PRO A 148 -17.10 -16.44 -26.36
CA PRO A 148 -16.55 -17.30 -27.39
C PRO A 148 -15.10 -16.93 -27.75
N ALA A 149 -14.22 -17.94 -27.76
CA ALA A 149 -12.86 -17.77 -28.24
C ALA A 149 -12.86 -17.65 -29.78
N VAL A 150 -12.25 -16.57 -30.29
CA VAL A 150 -11.98 -16.39 -31.71
C VAL A 150 -10.54 -16.85 -31.95
N PRO A 151 -10.28 -17.72 -32.95
CA PRO A 151 -8.93 -18.09 -33.31
C PRO A 151 -8.13 -16.85 -33.75
N VAL A 152 -7.29 -16.34 -32.85
CA VAL A 152 -6.29 -15.31 -33.15
C VAL A 152 -5.24 -16.01 -34.00
N ALA A 153 -5.13 -15.67 -35.29
CA ALA A 153 -4.33 -16.48 -36.22
C ALA A 153 -2.84 -16.44 -35.86
N LYS A 154 -2.11 -17.54 -36.08
CA LYS A 154 -0.66 -17.63 -35.84
C LYS A 154 0.09 -16.61 -36.72
N LYS A 155 0.63 -15.51 -36.18
CA LYS A 155 1.56 -14.65 -36.93
C LYS A 155 2.84 -15.43 -37.26
N CYS A 156 3.27 -15.30 -38.51
CA CYS A 156 4.62 -15.65 -38.97
C CYS A 156 5.14 -14.52 -39.86
N SER A 157 5.22 -13.28 -39.33
CA SER A 157 6.01 -12.17 -39.89
C SER A 157 5.87 -10.90 -39.02
N HIS A 158 6.97 -10.21 -38.76
CA HIS A 158 7.02 -8.88 -38.13
C HIS A 158 7.04 -7.74 -39.16
N GLY A 159 6.99 -8.06 -40.46
CA GLY A 159 6.82 -7.09 -41.56
C GLY A 159 8.02 -6.19 -41.87
N GLY A 160 9.11 -6.23 -41.10
CA GLY A 160 10.28 -5.38 -41.29
C GLY A 160 11.16 -5.75 -42.50
N ILE A 161 12.04 -4.83 -42.93
CA ILE A 161 12.95 -5.04 -44.08
C ILE A 161 14.04 -6.11 -43.81
N LEU A 162 14.19 -6.56 -42.57
CA LEU A 162 15.07 -7.66 -42.18
C LEU A 162 14.30 -8.96 -41.87
N ASP A 163 12.97 -8.95 -41.99
CA ASP A 163 12.14 -10.13 -41.78
C ASP A 163 12.11 -10.98 -43.05
N SER A 164 12.71 -12.16 -43.00
CA SER A 164 12.76 -13.13 -44.10
C SER A 164 11.41 -13.80 -44.38
N SER A 165 10.44 -13.69 -43.45
CA SER A 165 9.11 -14.30 -43.57
C SER A 165 8.05 -13.39 -44.16
N ARG A 166 8.37 -12.13 -44.50
CA ARG A 166 7.41 -11.09 -44.99
C ARG A 166 6.58 -11.45 -46.22
N PHE A 167 7.02 -12.42 -47.02
CA PHE A 167 6.34 -12.88 -48.25
C PHE A 167 5.69 -14.26 -48.10
N SER A 168 5.86 -14.90 -46.94
CA SER A 168 5.14 -16.11 -46.57
C SER A 168 3.69 -15.72 -46.26
N GLY A 169 2.72 -16.61 -46.49
CA GLY A 169 1.28 -16.32 -46.33
C GLY A 169 0.79 -16.05 -44.89
N ALA A 170 1.55 -15.33 -44.08
CA ALA A 170 1.12 -14.74 -42.83
C ALA A 170 0.52 -13.34 -43.12
N LYS A 171 -0.78 -13.19 -42.87
CA LYS A 171 -1.41 -11.87 -42.77
C LYS A 171 -1.05 -11.27 -41.41
N GLY A 172 -0.24 -10.21 -41.34
CA GLY A 172 -0.15 -9.38 -40.13
C GLY A 172 1.25 -9.15 -39.57
N GLY A 173 1.44 -7.98 -38.98
CA GLY A 173 2.63 -7.45 -38.29
C GLY A 173 2.51 -5.93 -38.07
N ILE A 174 2.12 -5.47 -36.87
CA ILE A 174 2.35 -4.10 -36.40
C ILE A 174 3.74 -4.10 -35.76
N ASN A 175 4.72 -3.44 -36.38
CA ASN A 175 6.03 -3.29 -35.75
C ASN A 175 5.93 -2.24 -34.63
N LYS A 176 6.22 -2.64 -33.39
CA LYS A 176 6.18 -1.83 -32.16
C LYS A 176 7.22 -0.70 -32.16
N ASP A 177 8.32 -0.86 -32.89
CA ASP A 177 9.52 -0.03 -32.70
C ASP A 177 9.65 1.12 -33.70
N SER A 178 8.68 1.28 -34.61
CA SER A 178 8.75 2.34 -35.61
C SER A 178 7.39 2.78 -36.12
N THR A 179 7.11 4.07 -36.02
CA THR A 179 6.03 4.72 -36.79
C THR A 179 6.42 4.96 -38.26
N SER A 180 7.64 4.56 -38.64
CA SER A 180 8.12 4.69 -40.01
C SER A 180 7.38 3.71 -40.93
N PRO A 181 6.76 4.21 -42.02
CA PRO A 181 6.17 3.37 -43.06
C PRO A 181 7.16 2.37 -43.67
N LEU A 182 8.46 2.63 -43.54
CA LEU A 182 9.55 1.81 -44.06
C LEU A 182 9.80 0.54 -43.23
N PHE A 183 9.49 0.56 -41.93
CA PHE A 183 9.79 -0.52 -40.99
C PHE A 183 8.56 -1.13 -40.33
N SER A 184 7.40 -0.45 -40.38
CA SER A 184 6.12 -0.92 -39.87
C SER A 184 5.07 -0.89 -40.99
N PRO A 185 4.85 -2.01 -41.71
CA PRO A 185 3.91 -2.06 -42.83
C PRO A 185 2.47 -1.69 -42.45
N HIS A 186 2.11 -1.86 -41.18
CA HIS A 186 0.76 -1.60 -40.64
C HIS A 186 0.69 -0.42 -39.68
N HIS A 187 1.60 0.56 -39.78
CA HIS A 187 1.60 1.73 -38.91
C HIS A 187 0.26 2.50 -38.88
N TYR A 188 -0.55 2.41 -39.95
CA TYR A 188 -1.88 3.02 -40.02
C TYR A 188 -2.90 2.40 -39.05
N LEU A 189 -2.63 1.20 -38.50
CA LEU A 189 -3.51 0.52 -37.53
C LEU A 189 -3.25 0.93 -36.08
N HIS A 190 -2.15 1.65 -35.78
CA HIS A 190 -1.78 2.02 -34.41
C HIS A 190 -2.89 2.76 -33.67
N LEU A 191 -3.57 3.71 -34.33
CA LEU A 191 -4.66 4.46 -33.72
C LEU A 191 -5.85 3.54 -33.36
N LYS A 192 -6.15 2.56 -34.21
CA LYS A 192 -7.23 1.61 -33.96
C LYS A 192 -6.88 0.65 -32.81
N ALA A 193 -5.62 0.18 -32.77
CA ALA A 193 -5.09 -0.60 -31.66
C ALA A 193 -5.17 0.17 -30.33
N ALA A 194 -4.69 1.42 -30.30
CA ALA A 194 -4.75 2.28 -29.12
C ALA A 194 -6.20 2.54 -28.64
N THR A 195 -7.14 2.68 -29.58
CA THR A 195 -8.56 2.85 -29.26
C THR A 195 -9.12 1.62 -28.56
N LEU A 196 -8.87 0.42 -29.11
CA LEU A 196 -9.33 -0.83 -28.52
C LEU A 196 -8.65 -1.13 -27.17
N ALA A 197 -7.35 -0.83 -27.05
CA ALA A 197 -6.62 -0.92 -25.79
C ALA A 197 -7.22 0.01 -24.72
N THR A 198 -7.62 1.22 -25.12
CA THR A 198 -8.30 2.19 -24.22
C THR A 198 -9.66 1.68 -23.78
N GLU A 199 -10.48 1.18 -24.70
CA GLU A 199 -11.81 0.63 -24.41
C GLU A 199 -11.72 -0.60 -23.50
N ALA A 200 -10.75 -1.49 -23.74
CA ALA A 200 -10.52 -2.66 -22.90
C ALA A 200 -10.06 -2.25 -21.50
N THR A 201 -9.12 -1.31 -21.38
CA THR A 201 -8.64 -0.78 -20.09
C THR A 201 -9.79 -0.15 -19.27
N LEU A 202 -10.67 0.61 -19.92
CA LEU A 202 -11.87 1.18 -19.29
C LEU A 202 -12.84 0.08 -18.80
N THR A 203 -13.03 -0.96 -19.61
CA THR A 203 -13.90 -2.09 -19.27
C THR A 203 -13.39 -2.82 -18.03
N VAL A 204 -12.09 -3.14 -17.98
CA VAL A 204 -11.47 -3.78 -16.80
C VAL A 204 -11.66 -2.97 -15.52
N LEU A 205 -11.53 -1.64 -15.58
CA LEU A 205 -11.75 -0.79 -14.40
C LEU A 205 -13.20 -0.77 -13.93
N ARG A 206 -14.15 -0.81 -14.86
CA ARG A 206 -15.58 -0.89 -14.54
C ARG A 206 -15.91 -2.24 -13.93
N ASP A 207 -15.43 -3.33 -14.52
CA ASP A 207 -15.58 -4.68 -13.99
C ASP A 207 -14.96 -4.79 -12.59
N LEU A 208 -13.80 -4.14 -12.37
CA LEU A 208 -13.12 -4.14 -11.07
C LEU A 208 -13.99 -3.41 -10.03
N ARG A 209 -14.48 -2.20 -10.38
CA ARG A 209 -15.40 -1.43 -9.53
C ARG A 209 -16.63 -2.25 -9.15
N ASP A 210 -17.23 -2.93 -10.12
CA ASP A 210 -18.46 -3.69 -9.92
C ASP A 210 -18.18 -4.96 -9.08
N SER A 211 -16.99 -5.57 -9.22
CA SER A 211 -16.56 -6.76 -8.46
C SER A 211 -16.19 -6.48 -7.00
N VAL A 212 -15.68 -5.28 -6.68
CA VAL A 212 -15.18 -4.93 -5.34
C VAL A 212 -16.07 -3.93 -4.60
N GLY A 213 -17.01 -3.30 -5.30
CA GLY A 213 -17.87 -2.24 -4.80
C GLY A 213 -17.23 -0.85 -4.86
N HIS A 214 -18.09 0.18 -4.93
CA HIS A 214 -17.67 1.57 -5.14
C HIS A 214 -16.70 2.08 -4.06
N ARG A 215 -16.94 1.74 -2.79
CA ARG A 215 -16.08 2.19 -1.67
C ARG A 215 -14.66 1.64 -1.78
N ASN A 216 -14.52 0.33 -1.99
CA ASN A 216 -13.21 -0.32 -2.10
C ASN A 216 -12.48 0.13 -3.38
N PHE A 217 -13.20 0.33 -4.48
CA PHE A 217 -12.64 0.88 -5.71
C PHE A 217 -12.06 2.28 -5.50
N LEU A 218 -12.77 3.16 -4.80
CA LEU A 218 -12.28 4.52 -4.51
C LEU A 218 -11.08 4.51 -3.56
N LEU A 219 -11.07 3.62 -2.57
CA LEU A 219 -9.92 3.43 -1.67
C LEU A 219 -8.72 2.85 -2.42
N PHE A 220 -8.94 1.99 -3.40
CA PHE A 220 -7.90 1.50 -4.29
C PHE A 220 -7.28 2.64 -5.12
N SER A 221 -8.12 3.51 -5.67
CA SER A 221 -7.73 4.65 -6.49
C SER A 221 -7.06 5.80 -5.72
N VAL A 222 -7.00 5.74 -4.39
CA VAL A 222 -6.37 6.76 -3.55
C VAL A 222 -5.33 6.10 -2.64
N LYS A 223 -4.09 6.61 -2.65
CA LYS A 223 -3.10 6.15 -1.67
C LYS A 223 -3.60 6.53 -0.27
N GLN A 224 -3.84 5.51 0.58
CA GLN A 224 -4.17 5.72 1.98
C GLN A 224 -3.06 6.54 2.63
N VAL A 225 -3.46 7.57 3.37
CA VAL A 225 -2.53 8.38 4.15
C VAL A 225 -2.09 7.53 5.34
N PRO A 226 -0.78 7.42 5.62
CA PRO A 226 -0.30 6.73 6.81
C PRO A 226 -1.02 7.22 8.07
N ALA A 227 -1.40 6.27 8.93
CA ALA A 227 -2.00 6.59 10.22
C ALA A 227 -0.90 6.90 11.26
N LEU A 228 -1.29 7.70 12.25
CA LEU A 228 -0.53 7.86 13.48
C LEU A 228 -1.23 7.02 14.56
N VAL A 229 -0.55 5.96 14.99
CA VAL A 229 -1.15 4.91 15.83
C VAL A 229 -0.50 4.91 17.21
N PHE A 230 -1.33 4.87 18.24
CA PHE A 230 -0.92 4.85 19.64
C PHE A 230 -1.43 3.58 20.29
N VAL A 231 -0.52 2.78 20.82
CA VAL A 231 -0.82 1.58 21.60
C VAL A 231 -0.47 1.90 23.05
N MET A 232 -1.48 1.97 23.91
CA MET A 232 -1.35 2.48 25.27
C MET A 232 -1.63 1.39 26.29
N ASP A 233 -0.63 1.08 27.09
CA ASP A 233 -0.81 0.31 28.30
C ASP A 233 -1.65 1.12 29.31
N THR A 234 -2.71 0.49 29.81
CA THR A 234 -3.69 1.06 30.74
C THR A 234 -3.73 0.32 32.07
N THR A 235 -2.71 -0.48 32.40
CA THR A 235 -2.62 -1.11 33.71
C THR A 235 -2.33 -0.10 34.82
N GLY A 236 -2.63 -0.48 36.05
CA GLY A 236 -2.44 0.38 37.21
C GLY A 236 -0.99 0.73 37.51
N SER A 237 0.00 -0.01 37.00
CA SER A 237 1.42 0.34 37.16
C SER A 237 1.81 1.55 36.33
N MET A 238 1.17 1.74 35.17
CA MET A 238 1.30 2.92 34.32
C MET A 238 0.61 4.18 34.90
N PHE A 239 0.10 4.18 36.14
CA PHE A 239 -0.69 5.30 36.66
C PHE A 239 0.09 6.62 36.75
N GLU A 240 1.36 6.59 37.17
CA GLU A 240 2.18 7.81 37.22
C GLU A 240 2.68 8.20 35.81
N GLU A 241 2.83 7.22 34.93
CA GLU A 241 3.43 7.29 33.61
C GLU A 241 2.42 7.62 32.49
N ILE A 242 1.13 7.32 32.67
CA ILE A 242 0.12 7.51 31.62
C ILE A 242 -0.07 8.99 31.29
N HIS A 243 0.12 9.87 32.29
CA HIS A 243 0.12 11.31 32.07
C HIS A 243 1.32 11.74 31.19
N ALA A 244 2.49 11.15 31.43
CA ALA A 244 3.67 11.37 30.60
C ALA A 244 3.48 10.87 29.16
N ALA A 245 2.92 9.66 29.01
CA ALA A 245 2.61 9.06 27.72
C ALA A 245 1.65 9.95 26.90
N ARG A 246 0.62 10.52 27.55
CA ARG A 246 -0.30 11.48 26.94
C ARG A 246 0.37 12.75 26.43
N LEU A 247 1.18 13.39 27.27
CA LEU A 247 1.90 14.60 26.88
C LEU A 247 2.83 14.34 25.69
N ARG A 248 3.47 13.17 25.65
CA ARG A 248 4.29 12.76 24.50
C ARG A 248 3.46 12.55 23.25
N ALA A 249 2.34 11.83 23.35
CA ALA A 249 1.45 11.63 22.22
C ALA A 249 0.95 12.97 21.65
N GLN A 250 0.60 13.92 22.53
CA GLN A 250 0.21 15.26 22.13
C GLN A 250 1.32 16.00 21.38
N SER A 251 2.56 15.95 21.87
CA SER A 251 3.73 16.55 21.21
C SER A 251 3.98 15.94 19.83
N ILE A 252 3.89 14.61 19.70
CA ILE A 252 4.01 13.92 18.41
C ILE A 252 2.90 14.38 17.45
N ILE A 253 1.66 14.48 17.90
CA ILE A 253 0.55 14.94 17.05
C ILE A 253 0.78 16.39 16.59
N GLN A 254 1.23 17.27 17.49
CA GLN A 254 1.50 18.67 17.18
C GLN A 254 2.66 18.86 16.19
N SER A 255 3.75 18.10 16.34
CA SER A 255 4.88 18.17 15.41
C SER A 255 4.48 17.74 13.99
N ARG A 256 3.53 16.80 13.87
CA ARG A 256 2.99 16.36 12.58
C ARG A 256 1.91 17.27 12.01
N ALA A 257 1.15 17.99 12.85
CA ALA A 257 0.14 18.94 12.40
C ALA A 257 0.72 20.11 11.59
N ASN A 258 1.98 20.48 11.85
CA ASN A 258 2.67 21.57 11.14
C ASN A 258 3.28 21.14 9.80
N SER A 259 3.23 19.85 9.44
CA SER A 259 3.76 19.33 8.17
C SER A 259 2.70 19.34 7.06
N PRO A 260 2.91 20.05 5.93
CA PRO A 260 1.88 20.18 4.90
C PRO A 260 1.58 18.86 4.18
N GLY A 261 0.52 18.17 4.61
CA GLY A 261 -0.15 17.10 3.85
C GLY A 261 -0.17 15.71 4.46
N GLN A 262 -0.15 15.58 5.79
CA GLN A 262 0.14 14.30 6.45
C GLN A 262 -0.61 14.06 7.77
N LEU A 263 -1.83 14.56 7.92
CA LEU A 263 -2.70 14.02 8.97
C LEU A 263 -3.55 12.93 8.33
N GLY A 264 -3.08 11.68 8.46
CA GLY A 264 -3.93 10.51 8.25
C GLY A 264 -4.79 10.24 9.49
N THR A 265 -5.54 9.16 9.45
CA THR A 265 -6.37 8.72 10.57
C THR A 265 -5.52 8.48 11.82
N PHE A 266 -6.00 8.93 12.97
CA PHE A 266 -5.43 8.60 14.27
C PHE A 266 -6.08 7.32 14.80
N VAL A 267 -5.27 6.41 15.31
CA VAL A 267 -5.74 5.13 15.85
C VAL A 267 -5.21 4.97 17.28
N LEU A 268 -6.09 4.68 18.23
CA LEU A 268 -5.73 4.37 19.63
C LEU A 268 -6.13 2.94 19.95
N VAL A 269 -5.20 2.18 20.50
CA VAL A 269 -5.41 0.82 20.99
C VAL A 269 -4.99 0.76 22.46
N PRO A 270 -5.92 0.91 23.42
CA PRO A 270 -5.63 0.64 24.82
C PRO A 270 -5.47 -0.87 25.03
N PHE A 271 -4.62 -1.27 25.95
CA PHE A 271 -4.54 -2.66 26.41
C PHE A 271 -4.24 -2.72 27.91
N HIS A 272 -4.67 -3.81 28.53
CA HIS A 272 -4.38 -4.17 29.92
C HIS A 272 -4.71 -5.64 30.08
N ASP A 273 -4.04 -6.39 30.94
CA ASP A 273 -4.39 -7.81 31.06
C ASP A 273 -5.78 -8.03 31.71
N PRO A 274 -6.64 -8.91 31.13
CA PRO A 274 -6.48 -9.72 29.90
C PRO A 274 -7.07 -9.09 28.61
N GLY A 275 -7.54 -7.84 28.65
CA GLY A 275 -8.25 -7.16 27.56
C GLY A 275 -7.35 -6.36 26.59
N VAL A 276 -7.70 -6.41 25.31
CA VAL A 276 -7.09 -5.56 24.28
C VAL A 276 -8.19 -4.79 23.56
N GLY A 277 -8.04 -3.47 23.46
CA GLY A 277 -9.02 -2.57 22.87
C GLY A 277 -10.11 -2.10 23.85
N PRO A 278 -11.21 -1.52 23.35
CA PRO A 278 -11.58 -1.39 21.94
C PRO A 278 -10.68 -0.41 21.16
N VAL A 279 -10.55 -0.61 19.84
CA VAL A 279 -9.85 0.31 18.95
C VAL A 279 -10.69 1.57 18.74
N PHE A 280 -10.07 2.73 18.88
CA PHE A 280 -10.68 4.02 18.55
C PHE A 280 -9.98 4.62 17.32
N GLU A 281 -10.76 5.04 16.33
CA GLU A 281 -10.27 5.64 15.08
C GLU A 281 -10.95 6.97 14.84
N THR A 282 -10.18 8.00 14.47
CA THR A 282 -10.74 9.30 14.08
C THR A 282 -9.78 10.07 13.19
N ASP A 283 -10.31 10.92 12.32
CA ASP A 283 -9.51 11.88 11.54
C ASP A 283 -9.40 13.24 12.27
N ASP A 284 -10.11 13.41 13.38
CA ASP A 284 -10.15 14.65 14.17
C ASP A 284 -9.16 14.58 15.35
N PRO A 285 -8.10 15.41 15.36
CA PRO A 285 -7.10 15.38 16.44
C PRO A 285 -7.67 15.81 17.79
N GLY A 286 -8.70 16.68 17.83
CA GLY A 286 -9.35 17.09 19.07
C GLY A 286 -10.15 15.95 19.70
N GLN A 287 -10.92 15.21 18.90
CA GLN A 287 -11.62 14.00 19.37
C GLN A 287 -10.64 12.92 19.80
N PHE A 288 -9.53 12.76 19.08
CA PHE A 288 -8.47 11.83 19.45
C PHE A 288 -7.88 12.17 20.82
N MET A 289 -7.50 13.43 21.03
CA MET A 289 -6.95 13.91 22.29
C MET A 289 -7.96 13.75 23.43
N GLN A 290 -9.22 14.10 23.22
CA GLN A 290 -10.28 13.92 24.23
C GLN A 290 -10.44 12.44 24.63
N HIS A 291 -10.40 11.52 23.66
CA HIS A 291 -10.50 10.09 23.95
C HIS A 291 -9.26 9.57 24.70
N MET A 292 -8.07 10.06 24.32
CA MET A 292 -6.81 9.73 24.99
C MET A 292 -6.74 10.25 26.43
N GLU A 293 -7.24 11.45 26.69
CA GLU A 293 -7.39 12.04 28.04
C GLU A 293 -8.39 11.26 28.91
N GLY A 294 -9.36 10.58 28.28
CA GLY A 294 -10.34 9.73 28.96
C GLY A 294 -9.83 8.37 29.41
N LEU A 295 -8.64 7.92 28.97
CA LEU A 295 -8.06 6.65 29.44
C LEU A 295 -7.88 6.65 30.97
N MET A 296 -8.05 5.50 31.61
CA MET A 296 -7.77 5.38 33.05
C MET A 296 -6.82 4.21 33.24
N ALA A 297 -5.69 4.46 33.89
CA ALA A 297 -4.74 3.43 34.30
C ALA A 297 -5.32 2.72 35.53
N LEU A 298 -6.19 1.73 35.28
CA LEU A 298 -6.94 1.01 36.32
C LEU A 298 -6.93 -0.48 36.01
N GLY A 299 -6.69 -1.28 37.05
CA GLY A 299 -6.67 -2.74 36.92
C GLY A 299 -5.32 -3.26 36.43
N GLY A 300 -5.35 -4.36 35.69
CA GLY A 300 -4.16 -5.13 35.32
C GLY A 300 -3.92 -6.33 36.23
N GLY A 301 -3.18 -7.31 35.70
CA GLY A 301 -2.78 -8.51 36.41
C GLY A 301 -1.37 -8.39 36.99
N ASP A 302 -0.66 -9.52 37.00
CA ASP A 302 0.79 -9.51 37.15
C ASP A 302 1.45 -9.36 35.77
N GLU A 303 2.55 -8.61 35.74
CA GLU A 303 3.45 -8.59 34.62
C GLU A 303 3.98 -10.01 34.32
N PRO A 304 4.06 -10.47 33.05
CA PRO A 304 3.98 -9.75 31.76
C PRO A 304 2.58 -9.43 31.20
N GLU A 305 2.46 -8.63 30.14
CA GLU A 305 1.19 -8.10 29.56
C GLU A 305 0.92 -8.42 28.07
N MET A 306 -0.32 -8.29 27.59
CA MET A 306 -0.79 -8.60 26.22
C MET A 306 -0.41 -7.55 25.14
N CYS A 307 0.84 -7.07 25.16
CA CYS A 307 1.33 -6.01 24.28
C CYS A 307 1.38 -6.39 22.80
N LEU A 308 1.84 -7.61 22.44
CA LEU A 308 1.97 -7.99 21.02
C LEU A 308 0.61 -8.16 20.34
N SER A 309 -0.41 -8.59 21.08
CA SER A 309 -1.80 -8.65 20.62
C SER A 309 -2.33 -7.25 20.31
N ALA A 310 -2.02 -6.26 21.14
CA ALA A 310 -2.38 -4.87 20.91
C ALA A 310 -1.69 -4.30 19.66
N ILE A 311 -0.41 -4.63 19.45
CA ILE A 311 0.33 -4.24 18.22
C ILE A 311 -0.24 -4.92 16.98
N GLN A 312 -0.60 -6.21 17.06
CA GLN A 312 -1.25 -6.92 15.95
C GLN A 312 -2.58 -6.25 15.57
N LEU A 313 -3.38 -5.87 16.57
CA LEU A 313 -4.65 -5.18 16.37
C LEU A 313 -4.42 -3.80 15.73
N ALA A 314 -3.46 -3.03 16.26
CA ALA A 314 -3.04 -1.74 15.71
C ALA A 314 -2.61 -1.86 14.24
N LEU A 315 -1.74 -2.81 13.94
CA LEU A 315 -1.29 -3.09 12.57
C LEU A 315 -2.46 -3.44 11.66
N THR A 316 -3.40 -4.26 12.11
CA THR A 316 -4.59 -4.66 11.33
C THR A 316 -5.46 -3.46 10.94
N HIS A 317 -5.64 -2.51 11.86
CA HIS A 317 -6.44 -1.30 11.67
C HIS A 317 -5.69 -0.16 10.95
N SER A 318 -4.36 -0.23 10.90
CA SER A 318 -3.53 0.80 10.26
C SER A 318 -3.32 0.57 8.74
N PRO A 319 -3.29 1.64 7.93
CA PRO A 319 -2.76 1.61 6.56
C PRO A 319 -1.27 1.24 6.50
N PRO A 320 -0.73 0.82 5.34
CA PRO A 320 0.71 0.71 5.14
C PRO A 320 1.46 2.04 5.39
N LEU A 321 2.73 1.95 5.75
CA LEU A 321 3.64 3.07 6.09
C LEU A 321 3.24 3.85 7.35
N SER A 322 2.29 3.34 8.14
CA SER A 322 1.86 3.97 9.40
C SER A 322 2.96 3.92 10.45
N GLU A 323 2.97 4.91 11.33
CA GLU A 323 3.85 4.96 12.49
C GLU A 323 3.08 4.53 13.74
N ILE A 324 3.62 3.57 14.47
CA ILE A 324 3.01 2.97 15.66
C ILE A 324 3.89 3.29 16.86
N PHE A 325 3.33 3.99 17.85
CA PHE A 325 3.97 4.32 19.11
C PHE A 325 3.37 3.46 20.22
N VAL A 326 4.20 2.64 20.86
CA VAL A 326 3.79 1.73 21.93
C VAL A 326 4.30 2.27 23.26
N PHE A 327 3.41 2.48 24.22
CA PHE A 327 3.71 2.95 25.56
C PHE A 327 3.38 1.85 26.57
N THR A 328 4.37 1.39 27.33
CA THR A 328 4.22 0.34 28.33
C THR A 328 5.42 0.33 29.29
N ASP A 329 5.21 -0.07 30.53
CA ASP A 329 6.26 -0.41 31.49
C ASP A 329 6.52 -1.92 31.53
N ALA A 330 5.76 -2.72 30.78
CA ALA A 330 5.70 -4.17 30.90
C ALA A 330 6.25 -4.95 29.70
N SER A 331 6.87 -6.09 30.00
CA SER A 331 7.29 -7.13 29.06
C SER A 331 6.10 -7.93 28.50
N PRO A 332 6.19 -8.51 27.29
CA PRO A 332 5.03 -9.12 26.62
C PRO A 332 4.77 -10.56 27.09
N LYS A 333 3.54 -10.86 27.50
CA LYS A 333 3.02 -12.18 27.90
C LYS A 333 2.79 -13.08 26.68
N ASP A 334 2.49 -12.45 25.56
CA ASP A 334 2.09 -13.06 24.30
C ASP A 334 3.25 -13.17 23.30
N ALA A 335 4.46 -13.44 23.79
CA ALA A 335 5.69 -13.58 22.99
C ALA A 335 5.58 -14.51 21.76
N HIS A 336 4.68 -15.49 21.79
CA HIS A 336 4.39 -16.39 20.67
C HIS A 336 3.86 -15.65 19.41
N LEU A 337 3.28 -14.46 19.55
CA LEU A 337 2.78 -13.63 18.44
C LEU A 337 3.90 -12.85 17.71
N PHE A 338 5.13 -12.86 18.22
CA PHE A 338 6.24 -12.07 17.66
C PHE A 338 6.44 -12.31 16.16
N GLY A 339 6.36 -13.57 15.70
CA GLY A 339 6.51 -13.91 14.28
C GLY A 339 5.42 -13.28 13.40
N VAL A 340 4.18 -13.28 13.88
CA VAL A 340 3.03 -12.71 13.16
C VAL A 340 3.13 -11.19 13.10
N VAL A 341 3.42 -10.54 14.25
CA VAL A 341 3.58 -9.09 14.34
C VAL A 341 4.73 -8.62 13.46
N LYS A 342 5.87 -9.32 13.49
CA LYS A 342 7.03 -9.04 12.63
C LYS A 342 6.68 -9.11 11.14
N ALA A 343 6.00 -10.18 10.71
CA ALA A 343 5.62 -10.33 9.31
C ALA A 343 4.71 -9.19 8.86
N LEU A 344 3.69 -8.86 9.67
CA LEU A 344 2.71 -7.82 9.37
C LEU A 344 3.34 -6.41 9.37
N SER A 345 4.26 -6.12 10.30
CA SER A 345 4.97 -4.83 10.31
C SER A 345 5.83 -4.63 9.08
N LEU A 346 6.53 -5.68 8.63
CA LEU A 346 7.39 -5.65 7.44
C LEU A 346 6.56 -5.54 6.16
N GLU A 347 5.47 -6.31 6.06
CA GLU A 347 4.55 -6.26 4.92
C GLU A 347 3.92 -4.88 4.75
N LYS A 348 3.43 -4.30 5.85
CA LYS A 348 2.85 -2.95 5.85
C LYS A 348 3.90 -1.84 5.80
N GLN A 349 5.20 -2.17 5.94
CA GLN A 349 6.28 -1.19 6.10
C GLN A 349 5.98 -0.17 7.20
N SER A 350 5.29 -0.62 8.26
CA SER A 350 4.90 0.21 9.40
C SER A 350 6.05 0.25 10.40
N LYS A 351 6.37 1.46 10.87
CA LYS A 351 7.43 1.65 11.88
C LYS A 351 6.85 1.46 13.27
N VAL A 352 7.45 0.61 14.09
CA VAL A 352 7.03 0.38 15.48
C VAL A 352 8.07 0.94 16.43
N THR A 353 7.69 1.96 17.20
CA THR A 353 8.54 2.64 18.18
C THR A 353 8.03 2.37 19.58
N PHE A 354 8.89 1.84 20.45
CA PHE A 354 8.57 1.58 21.85
C PHE A 354 9.06 2.73 22.74
N LEU A 355 8.19 3.15 23.65
CA LEU A 355 8.43 4.15 24.68
C LEU A 355 8.21 3.44 26.02
N LEU A 356 9.31 2.95 26.60
CA LEU A 356 9.32 2.14 27.81
C LEU A 356 9.60 3.02 29.03
N THR A 357 8.80 2.88 30.08
CA THR A 357 8.86 3.75 31.27
C THR A 357 9.62 3.15 32.46
N GLU A 358 10.18 1.94 32.32
CA GLU A 358 11.04 1.31 33.33
C GLU A 358 12.50 1.25 32.86
N ASP A 359 13.43 1.89 33.60
CA ASP A 359 14.88 1.75 33.39
C ASP A 359 15.38 0.47 34.10
N PRO A 360 15.94 -0.52 33.37
CA PRO A 360 16.48 -1.75 33.96
C PRO A 360 17.59 -1.52 35.01
N ASN A 361 18.20 -0.33 35.07
CA ASN A 361 19.20 0.04 36.07
C ASN A 361 18.63 0.69 37.35
N TYR A 362 17.37 1.12 37.37
CA TYR A 362 16.78 1.86 38.50
C TYR A 362 16.56 0.99 39.76
N THR A 363 16.67 -0.34 39.62
CA THR A 363 16.41 -1.30 40.71
C THR A 363 17.60 -1.59 41.62
N LYS A 364 18.83 -1.16 41.28
CA LYS A 364 20.03 -1.50 42.08
C LYS A 364 20.37 -0.51 43.21
N GLU A 365 20.08 0.78 43.07
CA GLU A 365 20.58 1.79 44.04
C GLU A 365 19.50 2.50 44.87
N SER A 366 18.27 2.67 44.34
CA SER A 366 17.27 3.56 44.96
C SER A 366 16.39 2.91 46.03
N ARG A 367 16.37 1.57 46.15
CA ARG A 367 15.58 0.83 47.17
C ARG A 367 16.31 0.61 48.50
N GLY A 368 17.46 1.25 48.71
CA GLY A 368 18.27 1.10 49.91
C GLY A 368 17.73 1.78 51.19
N ARG A 369 16.69 2.62 51.13
CA ARG A 369 16.36 3.45 52.32
C ARG A 369 14.91 3.65 52.75
N LEU A 370 13.89 3.18 52.05
CA LEU A 370 12.52 3.28 52.56
C LEU A 370 11.67 2.07 52.15
N MET A 371 10.85 1.56 53.09
CA MET A 371 9.88 0.46 52.94
C MET A 371 10.40 -0.98 53.11
N ARG A 372 10.82 -1.28 54.34
CA ARG A 372 10.72 -2.62 54.94
C ARG A 372 9.26 -2.86 55.38
N ARG A 373 8.35 -3.16 54.45
CA ARG A 373 7.05 -3.80 54.79
C ARG A 373 6.41 -4.51 53.59
N LYS A 374 6.29 -5.84 53.72
CA LYS A 374 5.56 -6.82 52.87
C LYS A 374 6.00 -6.95 51.40
N ARG A 375 7.10 -7.68 51.17
CA ARG A 375 7.33 -8.42 49.91
C ARG A 375 6.64 -9.77 50.00
N ARG A 376 5.51 -9.95 49.29
CA ARG A 376 5.19 -11.27 48.73
C ARG A 376 6.16 -11.51 47.58
N SER A 377 6.69 -12.72 47.51
CA SER A 377 7.64 -13.22 46.52
C SER A 377 7.21 -12.82 45.09
N ARG A 378 7.88 -11.84 44.49
CA ARG A 378 7.93 -11.67 43.03
C ARG A 378 9.33 -12.11 42.61
N GLU A 379 9.39 -13.12 41.74
CA GLU A 379 10.65 -13.54 41.12
C GLU A 379 11.33 -12.33 40.46
N PRO A 380 12.67 -12.22 40.53
CA PRO A 380 13.38 -11.15 39.85
C PRO A 380 13.16 -11.29 38.34
N LEU A 381 12.68 -10.23 37.72
CA LEU A 381 12.41 -10.16 36.29
C LEU A 381 13.73 -10.22 35.52
N SER A 382 13.71 -10.87 34.35
CA SER A 382 14.90 -11.04 33.52
C SER A 382 15.45 -9.69 33.04
N PRO A 383 16.77 -9.45 33.06
CA PRO A 383 17.38 -8.27 32.46
C PRO A 383 17.05 -8.10 30.97
N ASP A 384 16.76 -9.20 30.28
CA ASP A 384 16.52 -9.31 28.85
C ASP A 384 15.04 -9.20 28.44
N ARG A 385 14.17 -8.84 29.39
CA ARG A 385 12.71 -8.87 29.24
C ARG A 385 12.16 -8.02 28.07
N PHE A 386 12.90 -6.99 27.64
CA PHE A 386 12.51 -6.08 26.56
C PHE A 386 13.19 -6.40 25.20
N ASN A 387 13.96 -7.49 25.09
CA ASN A 387 14.69 -7.83 23.86
C ASN A 387 13.78 -8.04 22.64
N LEU A 388 12.54 -8.51 22.86
CA LEU A 388 11.56 -8.64 21.79
C LEU A 388 11.15 -7.28 21.21
N TYR A 389 10.99 -6.26 22.07
CA TYR A 389 10.65 -4.91 21.63
C TYR A 389 11.79 -4.28 20.84
N SER A 390 13.03 -4.35 21.35
CA SER A 390 14.23 -3.87 20.65
C SER A 390 14.42 -4.54 19.29
N SER A 391 14.15 -5.85 19.21
CA SER A 391 14.23 -6.60 17.95
C SER A 391 13.17 -6.16 16.95
N LEU A 392 11.92 -5.99 17.39
CA LEU A 392 10.82 -5.56 16.51
C LEU A 392 11.00 -4.11 16.04
N SER A 393 11.40 -3.19 16.92
CA SER A 393 11.62 -1.79 16.54
C SER A 393 12.74 -1.68 15.52
N SER A 394 13.88 -2.35 15.75
CA SER A 394 15.00 -2.35 14.81
C SER A 394 14.62 -2.90 13.44
N LEU A 395 13.88 -4.03 13.40
CA LEU A 395 13.44 -4.65 12.14
C LEU A 395 12.42 -3.80 11.37
N SER A 396 11.52 -3.11 12.08
CA SER A 396 10.51 -2.24 11.47
C SER A 396 11.04 -0.85 11.11
N GLY A 397 12.29 -0.52 11.47
CA GLY A 397 12.88 0.80 11.29
C GLY A 397 12.38 1.86 12.29
N GLY A 398 11.80 1.42 13.42
CA GLY A 398 11.49 2.24 14.58
C GLY A 398 12.57 2.17 15.66
N LEU A 399 12.28 2.75 16.83
CA LEU A 399 13.23 2.86 17.94
C LEU A 399 12.68 2.23 19.21
N THR A 400 13.56 1.80 20.11
CA THR A 400 13.20 1.48 21.49
C THR A 400 13.83 2.53 22.39
N ILE A 401 13.00 3.27 23.10
CA ILE A 401 13.41 4.40 23.93
C ILE A 401 12.99 4.12 25.36
N PHE A 402 13.98 4.05 26.25
CA PHE A 402 13.75 4.00 27.69
C PHE A 402 13.60 5.42 28.23
N THR A 403 12.62 5.60 29.09
CA THR A 403 12.18 6.92 29.56
C THR A 403 11.97 6.87 31.06
N THR A 404 12.38 7.94 31.74
CA THR A 404 12.03 8.16 33.15
C THR A 404 10.99 9.28 33.26
N ASN A 405 10.31 9.38 34.40
CA ASN A 405 9.39 10.47 34.70
C ASN A 405 10.05 11.88 34.62
N SER A 406 11.39 11.98 34.67
CA SER A 406 12.13 13.24 34.49
C SER A 406 12.59 13.55 33.06
N ASP A 407 12.60 12.56 32.15
CA ASP A 407 13.21 12.70 30.81
C ASP A 407 12.20 13.03 29.69
N ILE A 408 10.93 13.20 30.02
CA ILE A 408 9.83 13.40 29.05
C ILE A 408 10.05 14.62 28.16
N HIS A 409 10.64 15.68 28.69
CA HIS A 409 10.94 16.89 27.91
C HIS A 409 12.19 16.77 27.02
N ARG A 410 13.10 15.83 27.29
CA ARG A 410 14.37 15.67 26.55
C ARG A 410 14.27 14.75 25.34
N VAL A 411 13.30 13.85 25.31
CA VAL A 411 13.16 12.86 24.21
C VAL A 411 12.47 13.45 22.97
N SER A 412 11.77 14.60 23.08
CA SER A 412 11.13 15.27 21.93
C SER A 412 12.09 15.48 20.77
N THR A 413 13.35 15.83 21.07
CA THR A 413 14.39 16.06 20.06
C THR A 413 14.84 14.78 19.36
N ILE A 414 14.89 13.63 20.04
CA ILE A 414 15.40 12.37 19.48
C ILE A 414 14.43 11.74 18.49
N VAL A 415 13.12 11.86 18.74
CA VAL A 415 12.08 11.38 17.83
C VAL A 415 11.92 12.33 16.65
N GLU A 416 12.04 13.64 16.85
CA GLU A 416 12.03 14.64 15.77
C GLU A 416 13.21 14.47 14.79
N ASP A 417 14.43 14.29 15.30
CA ASP A 417 15.64 14.17 14.46
C ASP A 417 15.67 12.88 13.61
N ASN A 418 15.10 11.78 14.10
CA ASN A 418 15.08 10.49 13.36
C ASN A 418 13.85 10.28 12.49
N THR A 419 12.78 11.07 12.67
CA THR A 419 11.57 10.99 11.83
C THR A 419 11.55 12.02 10.70
N ALA A 420 12.44 13.02 10.74
CA ALA A 420 12.66 14.01 9.69
C ALA A 420 13.71 13.59 8.62
N ALA A 421 14.37 12.45 8.79
CA ALA A 421 15.39 11.91 7.88
C ALA A 421 14.84 10.93 6.84
#